data_AF-A0A9D6MI76-F1
#
_entry.id   AF-A0A9D6MI76-F1
#
_cell.length_a   1.000
_cell.length_b   1.000
_cell.length_c   1.000
_cell.angle_alpha   90.00
_cell.angle_beta   90.00
_cell.angle_gamma   90.00
#
_symmetry.space_group_name_H-M   'P 1'
#
loop_
_entity.id
_entity.type
_entity.pdbx_description
1 polymer ?
#
loop_
_entity_poly.entity_id
_entity_poly.type
_entity_poly.pdbx_seq_one_letter_code
_entity_poly.pdbx_strand_id
1 'polypeptide(L)'
;MQFRLLLEYDGTDYHGWQLQPNARTLQGVLETALATALRHPVRLHAAGRTDAGVHALGQVATFRSECVIELRELRKTLNALTPADVAVREVTQVPETFDARRSATSRVYEYRIWNLPWRSAFWHRYTWHVPRALDVRAMRTAAAALVGEHDFSAFRAADCDSESHTRRVLHSGLTETENLCTYRVQANAFLKHMVRNIVGTLVAVGAGELAPEAVGVILAGRDRTRAGATAPPQGLCLVAVSYE
;
A
#
# COMPACT_ATOMS: atom_id res chain seq x y z
N MET A 1 -28.05 -4.97 -0.61
CA MET A 1 -27.21 -4.61 -1.77
C MET A 1 -25.75 -4.43 -1.36
N GLN A 2 -24.81 -4.70 -2.27
CA GLN A 2 -23.36 -4.54 -2.08
C GLN A 2 -22.84 -3.35 -2.89
N PHE A 3 -22.03 -2.52 -2.26
CA PHE A 3 -21.44 -1.33 -2.88
C PHE A 3 -19.92 -1.36 -2.75
N ARG A 4 -19.25 -0.77 -3.74
CA ARG A 4 -17.80 -0.60 -3.83
C ARG A 4 -17.49 0.89 -3.83
N LEU A 5 -16.45 1.27 -3.09
CA LEU A 5 -15.82 2.58 -3.08
C LEU A 5 -14.43 2.47 -3.71
N LEU A 6 -14.09 3.40 -4.60
CA LEU A 6 -12.71 3.68 -4.98
C LEU A 6 -12.24 4.92 -4.22
N LEU A 7 -11.12 4.78 -3.52
CA LEU A 7 -10.66 5.72 -2.51
C LEU A 7 -9.22 6.14 -2.79
N GLU A 8 -8.96 7.40 -2.49
CA GLU A 8 -7.63 8.01 -2.46
C GLU A 8 -7.46 8.70 -1.10
N TYR A 9 -6.26 8.61 -0.50
CA TYR A 9 -5.97 9.28 0.76
C TYR A 9 -4.48 9.53 0.99
N ASP A 10 -4.22 10.62 1.71
CA ASP A 10 -2.97 10.88 2.38
C ASP A 10 -3.00 10.24 3.79
N GLY A 11 -2.23 9.17 3.98
CA GLY A 11 -2.20 8.42 5.23
C GLY A 11 -1.37 9.04 6.37
N THR A 12 -0.73 10.21 6.16
CA THR A 12 0.24 10.78 7.13
C THR A 12 -0.36 10.94 8.52
N ASP A 13 -1.59 11.46 8.61
CA ASP A 13 -2.23 11.87 9.86
C ASP A 13 -3.17 10.77 10.41
N TYR A 14 -2.93 9.52 10.00
CA TYR A 14 -3.76 8.36 10.31
C TYR A 14 -2.94 7.20 10.87
N HIS A 15 -3.50 6.49 11.85
CA HIS A 15 -2.97 5.24 12.41
C HIS A 15 -3.27 4.02 11.53
N GLY A 16 -3.27 4.24 10.21
CA GLY A 16 -3.52 3.24 9.18
C GLY A 16 -4.99 3.09 8.83
N TRP A 17 -5.27 2.04 8.05
CA TRP A 17 -6.62 1.76 7.58
C TRP A 17 -7.57 1.33 8.69
N GLN A 18 -7.17 0.28 9.43
CA GLN A 18 -8.06 -0.51 10.27
C GLN A 18 -8.53 0.27 11.50
N LEU A 19 -9.84 0.24 11.76
CA LEU A 19 -10.44 0.84 12.95
C LEU A 19 -9.77 0.31 14.23
N GLN A 20 -9.36 1.23 15.10
CA GLN A 20 -8.72 0.96 16.38
C GLN A 20 -9.33 1.86 17.46
N PRO A 21 -9.43 1.40 18.72
CA PRO A 21 -9.84 2.26 19.83
C PRO A 21 -8.89 3.46 19.98
N ASN A 22 -9.44 4.66 20.16
CA ASN A 22 -8.70 5.90 20.46
C ASN A 22 -7.68 6.34 19.40
N ALA A 23 -7.81 5.91 18.15
CA ALA A 23 -6.92 6.33 17.07
C ALA A 23 -7.72 6.82 15.85
N ARG A 24 -7.23 7.89 15.21
CA ARG A 24 -7.79 8.36 13.94
C ARG A 24 -7.36 7.39 12.83
N THR A 25 -8.33 6.76 12.18
CA THR A 25 -8.13 5.73 11.16
C THR A 25 -8.98 6.03 9.93
N LEU A 26 -8.55 5.57 8.77
CA LEU A 26 -9.29 5.82 7.52
C LEU A 26 -10.64 5.10 7.51
N GLN A 27 -10.69 3.87 8.03
CA GLN A 27 -11.95 3.14 8.18
C GLN A 27 -12.92 3.91 9.10
N GLY A 28 -12.46 4.43 10.24
CA GLY A 28 -13.34 5.17 11.15
C GLY A 28 -13.91 6.45 10.55
N VAL A 29 -13.08 7.22 9.83
CA VAL A 29 -13.54 8.44 9.14
C VAL A 29 -14.57 8.11 8.07
N LEU A 30 -14.31 7.12 7.22
CA LEU A 30 -15.21 6.74 6.14
C LEU A 30 -16.52 6.11 6.67
N GLU A 31 -16.46 5.27 7.70
CA GLU A 31 -17.65 4.68 8.33
C GLU A 31 -18.52 5.75 9.00
N THR A 32 -17.91 6.78 9.61
CA THR A 32 -18.65 7.92 10.18
C THR A 32 -19.38 8.72 9.10
N ALA A 33 -18.70 9.00 7.98
CA ALA A 33 -19.29 9.70 6.84
C ALA A 33 -20.43 8.89 6.21
N LEU A 34 -20.23 7.58 5.99
CA LEU A 34 -21.26 6.67 5.50
C LEU A 34 -22.46 6.62 6.45
N ALA A 35 -22.23 6.50 7.75
CA ALA A 35 -23.30 6.43 8.73
C ALA A 35 -24.15 7.70 8.76
N THR A 36 -23.51 8.85 8.58
CA THR A 36 -24.19 10.15 8.47
C THR A 36 -25.01 10.23 7.19
N ALA A 37 -24.41 9.88 6.05
CA ALA A 37 -25.07 9.96 4.74
C ALA A 37 -26.26 8.99 4.61
N LEU A 38 -26.12 7.77 5.14
CA LEU A 38 -27.09 6.70 5.02
C LEU A 38 -28.05 6.60 6.22
N ARG A 39 -27.80 7.38 7.28
CA ARG A 39 -28.59 7.40 8.54
C ARG A 39 -28.64 6.05 9.27
N HIS A 40 -27.64 5.19 9.05
CA HIS A 40 -27.48 3.93 9.77
C HIS A 40 -26.00 3.53 9.79
N PRO A 41 -25.51 2.80 10.80
CA PRO A 41 -24.12 2.38 10.83
C PRO A 41 -23.79 1.44 9.67
N VAL A 42 -22.56 1.55 9.16
CA VAL A 42 -22.04 0.75 8.05
C VAL A 42 -20.65 0.25 8.38
N ARG A 43 -20.36 -1.00 8.02
CA ARG A 43 -19.02 -1.57 8.11
C ARG A 43 -18.35 -1.64 6.74
N LEU A 44 -17.11 -1.14 6.67
CA LEU A 44 -16.26 -1.20 5.49
C LEU A 44 -15.31 -2.40 5.54
N HIS A 45 -15.12 -3.02 4.37
CA HIS A 45 -14.15 -4.08 4.15
C HIS A 45 -13.20 -3.67 3.02
N ALA A 46 -11.93 -3.41 3.33
CA ALA A 46 -10.93 -3.02 2.34
C ALA A 46 -10.28 -4.19 1.61
N ALA A 47 -9.80 -3.90 0.40
CA ALA A 47 -9.01 -4.79 -0.42
C ALA A 47 -7.66 -5.17 0.18
N GLY A 48 -7.08 -4.26 0.96
CA GLY A 48 -5.87 -4.46 1.76
C GLY A 48 -5.79 -3.42 2.86
N ARG A 49 -5.26 -3.79 4.03
CA ARG A 49 -4.99 -2.84 5.11
C ARG A 49 -3.67 -2.13 4.83
N THR A 50 -3.65 -0.82 4.99
CA THR A 50 -2.44 0.00 4.99
C THR A 50 -1.99 0.30 6.43
N ASP A 51 -0.68 0.32 6.66
CA ASP A 51 -0.08 0.68 7.95
C ASP A 51 -0.26 2.20 8.22
N ALA A 52 0.02 2.62 9.46
CA ALA A 52 0.08 4.04 9.80
C ALA A 52 1.08 4.79 8.90
N GLY A 53 0.67 5.96 8.39
CA GLY A 53 1.47 6.78 7.49
C GLY A 53 1.54 6.33 6.03
N VAL A 54 0.87 5.22 5.64
CA VAL A 54 0.89 4.72 4.26
C VAL A 54 -0.27 5.31 3.45
N HIS A 55 -0.01 5.75 2.22
CA HIS A 55 -0.97 6.41 1.34
C HIS A 55 -1.70 5.42 0.41
N ALA A 56 -2.75 5.89 -0.27
CA ALA A 56 -3.32 5.18 -1.41
C ALA A 56 -3.86 6.13 -2.47
N LEU A 57 -3.68 5.76 -3.74
CA LEU A 57 -4.33 6.40 -4.90
C LEU A 57 -5.53 5.59 -5.42
N GLY A 58 -5.61 4.31 -5.05
CA GLY A 58 -6.60 3.37 -5.57
C GLY A 58 -6.95 2.28 -4.57
N GLN A 59 -7.18 2.65 -3.31
CA GLN A 59 -7.75 1.72 -2.34
C GLN A 59 -9.19 1.38 -2.73
N VAL A 60 -9.58 0.13 -2.52
CA VAL A 60 -10.96 -0.30 -2.73
C VAL A 60 -11.53 -0.82 -1.43
N ALA A 61 -12.76 -0.41 -1.12
CA ALA A 61 -13.50 -0.93 0.02
C ALA A 61 -14.94 -1.22 -0.37
N THR A 62 -15.54 -2.21 0.29
CA THR A 62 -16.95 -2.55 0.10
C THR A 62 -17.75 -2.38 1.37
N PHE A 63 -19.04 -2.10 1.19
CA PHE A 63 -20.01 -2.09 2.27
C PHE A 63 -21.37 -2.59 1.79
N ARG A 64 -22.24 -2.91 2.76
CA ARG A 64 -23.63 -3.32 2.53
C ARG A 64 -24.59 -2.27 3.01
N SER A 65 -25.67 -2.09 2.26
CA SER A 65 -26.84 -1.33 2.67
C SER A 65 -28.09 -1.88 1.99
N GLU A 66 -29.23 -1.68 2.63
CA GLU A 66 -30.57 -1.98 2.09
C GLU A 66 -31.22 -0.74 1.49
N CYS A 67 -30.65 0.45 1.71
CA CYS A 67 -31.17 1.69 1.16
C CYS A 67 -31.01 1.73 -0.36
N VAL A 68 -32.01 2.29 -1.04
CA VAL A 68 -31.86 2.71 -2.45
C VAL A 68 -30.98 3.95 -2.46
N ILE A 69 -29.81 3.85 -3.08
CA ILE A 69 -28.77 4.87 -3.05
C ILE A 69 -28.61 5.47 -4.44
N GLU A 70 -28.73 6.79 -4.55
CA GLU A 70 -28.24 7.51 -5.73
C GLU A 70 -26.70 7.66 -5.59
N LEU A 71 -25.97 6.99 -6.49
CA LEU A 71 -24.53 6.78 -6.34
C LEU A 71 -23.72 8.08 -6.47
N ARG A 72 -24.16 9.01 -7.31
CA ARG A 72 -23.46 10.27 -7.57
C ARG A 72 -23.57 11.23 -6.37
N GLU A 73 -24.74 11.33 -5.79
CA GLU A 73 -25.05 12.12 -4.60
C GLU A 73 -24.42 11.51 -3.37
N LEU A 74 -24.39 10.17 -3.24
CA LEU A 74 -23.61 9.54 -2.17
C LEU A 74 -22.12 9.90 -2.30
N ARG A 75 -21.54 9.79 -3.51
CA ARG A 75 -20.13 10.17 -3.72
C ARG A 75 -19.86 11.63 -3.34
N LYS A 76 -20.71 12.57 -3.77
CA LYS A 76 -20.58 13.99 -3.41
C LYS A 76 -20.69 14.20 -1.90
N THR A 77 -21.70 13.59 -1.28
CA THR A 77 -21.96 13.69 0.16
C THR A 77 -20.78 13.16 0.96
N LEU A 78 -20.23 12.00 0.58
CA LEU A 78 -19.05 11.45 1.26
C LEU A 78 -17.86 12.39 1.17
N ASN A 79 -17.55 12.94 -0.01
CA ASN A 79 -16.46 13.91 -0.15
C ASN A 79 -16.70 15.23 0.61
N ALA A 80 -17.96 15.61 0.85
CA ALA A 80 -18.28 16.78 1.68
C ALA A 80 -18.15 16.48 3.19
N LEU A 81 -18.29 15.21 3.60
CA LEU A 81 -18.21 14.77 4.99
C LEU A 81 -16.81 14.29 5.39
N THR A 82 -15.97 13.87 4.44
CA THR A 82 -14.59 13.47 4.71
C THR A 82 -13.63 14.67 4.70
N PRO A 83 -12.52 14.62 5.45
CA PRO A 83 -11.50 15.65 5.39
C PRO A 83 -10.80 15.68 4.01
N ALA A 84 -10.11 16.78 3.71
CA ALA A 84 -9.45 16.99 2.41
C ALA A 84 -8.34 15.98 2.07
N ASP A 85 -7.86 15.23 3.07
CA ASP A 85 -6.86 14.17 2.94
C ASP A 85 -7.48 12.81 2.57
N VAL A 86 -8.81 12.72 2.38
CA VAL A 86 -9.54 11.52 1.95
C VAL A 86 -10.54 11.87 0.86
N ALA A 87 -10.45 11.19 -0.28
CA ALA A 87 -11.35 11.38 -1.42
C ALA A 87 -12.03 10.07 -1.83
N VAL A 88 -13.34 10.15 -2.06
CA VAL A 88 -14.15 9.09 -2.69
C VAL A 88 -14.23 9.37 -4.19
N ARG A 89 -13.44 8.64 -4.96
CA ARG A 89 -13.32 8.80 -6.42
C ARG A 89 -14.52 8.19 -7.15
N GLU A 90 -15.01 7.06 -6.67
CA GLU A 90 -16.11 6.32 -7.30
C GLU A 90 -16.96 5.58 -6.27
N VAL A 91 -18.25 5.47 -6.55
CA VAL A 91 -19.21 4.62 -5.83
C VAL A 91 -19.93 3.78 -6.87
N THR A 92 -19.89 2.46 -6.73
CA THR A 92 -20.57 1.53 -7.64
C THR A 92 -21.35 0.47 -6.89
N GLN A 93 -22.54 0.12 -7.39
CA GLN A 93 -23.21 -1.11 -6.97
C GLN A 93 -22.52 -2.29 -7.67
N VAL A 94 -22.25 -3.35 -6.92
CA VAL A 94 -21.55 -4.55 -7.40
C VAL A 94 -22.35 -5.80 -7.05
N PRO A 95 -22.07 -6.95 -7.67
CA PRO A 95 -22.71 -8.21 -7.29
C PRO A 95 -22.57 -8.49 -5.79
N GLU A 96 -23.57 -9.12 -5.18
CA GLU A 96 -23.56 -9.37 -3.73
C GLU A 96 -22.42 -10.30 -3.26
N THR A 97 -21.87 -11.06 -4.20
CA THR A 97 -20.73 -11.96 -4.03
C THR A 97 -19.38 -11.24 -4.07
N PHE A 98 -19.32 -9.98 -4.49
CA PHE A 98 -18.07 -9.24 -4.61
C PHE A 98 -17.52 -8.87 -3.23
N ASP A 99 -16.26 -9.22 -2.97
CA ASP A 99 -15.52 -8.89 -1.76
C ASP A 99 -14.23 -8.16 -2.15
N ALA A 100 -14.04 -6.94 -1.64
CA ALA A 100 -12.91 -6.09 -2.03
C ALA A 100 -11.55 -6.80 -1.86
N ARG A 101 -11.42 -7.69 -0.86
CA ARG A 101 -10.18 -8.41 -0.57
C ARG A 101 -10.09 -9.72 -1.35
N ARG A 102 -11.15 -10.54 -1.32
CA ARG A 102 -11.12 -11.90 -1.87
C ARG A 102 -11.27 -11.94 -3.38
N SER A 103 -12.01 -11.00 -3.96
CA SER A 103 -12.17 -10.89 -5.42
C SER A 103 -10.97 -10.24 -6.12
N ALA A 104 -10.04 -9.64 -5.37
CA ALA A 104 -8.92 -8.92 -5.96
C ALA A 104 -7.83 -9.89 -6.44
N THR A 105 -7.46 -9.75 -7.72
CA THR A 105 -6.49 -10.60 -8.44
C THR A 105 -5.05 -10.11 -8.28
N SER A 106 -4.85 -8.79 -8.13
CA SER A 106 -3.53 -8.23 -7.84
C SER A 106 -3.60 -6.85 -7.19
N ARG A 107 -2.50 -6.44 -6.57
CA ARG A 107 -2.31 -5.08 -6.03
C ARG A 107 -1.02 -4.50 -6.58
N VAL A 108 -1.01 -3.20 -6.81
CA VAL A 108 0.17 -2.43 -7.22
C VAL A 108 0.54 -1.47 -6.10
N TYR A 109 1.78 -1.56 -5.63
CA TYR A 109 2.37 -0.58 -4.73
C TYR A 109 3.49 0.18 -5.43
N GLU A 110 3.61 1.46 -5.08
CA GLU A 110 4.76 2.29 -5.38
C GLU A 110 5.42 2.74 -4.09
N TYR A 111 6.75 2.75 -4.09
CA TYR A 111 7.54 3.35 -3.04
C TYR A 111 8.45 4.41 -3.62
N ARG A 112 8.40 5.63 -3.07
CA ARG A 112 9.17 6.77 -3.57
C ARG A 112 10.29 7.15 -2.60
N ILE A 113 11.48 7.35 -3.17
CA ILE A 113 12.70 7.72 -2.47
C ILE A 113 13.15 9.07 -3.03
N TRP A 114 13.28 10.07 -2.17
CA TRP A 114 13.91 11.34 -2.50
C TRP A 114 15.43 11.18 -2.34
N ASN A 115 16.16 11.22 -3.45
CA ASN A 115 17.59 10.90 -3.48
C ASN A 115 18.47 12.10 -3.83
N LEU A 116 18.36 13.15 -3.02
CA LEU A 116 19.25 14.31 -3.06
C LEU A 116 19.88 14.56 -1.68
N PRO A 117 21.04 15.23 -1.61
CA PRO A 117 21.72 15.49 -0.33
C PRO A 117 20.90 16.32 0.67
N TRP A 118 19.91 17.08 0.20
CA TRP A 118 19.00 17.89 1.02
C TRP A 118 17.56 17.38 0.96
N ARG A 119 16.81 17.63 2.04
CA ARG A 119 15.38 17.30 2.14
C ARG A 119 14.53 18.15 1.18
N SER A 120 13.35 17.66 0.82
CA SER A 120 12.34 18.43 0.10
C SER A 120 11.17 18.83 1.00
N ALA A 121 10.84 20.12 1.04
CA ALA A 121 9.65 20.59 1.76
C ALA A 121 8.34 20.09 1.14
N PHE A 122 8.31 19.81 -0.17
CA PHE A 122 7.10 19.38 -0.88
C PHE A 122 6.91 17.86 -0.87
N TRP A 123 8.01 17.10 -0.83
CA TRP A 123 7.96 15.64 -0.97
C TRP A 123 8.11 14.87 0.35
N HIS A 124 8.41 15.54 1.47
CA HIS A 124 8.70 14.86 2.74
C HIS A 124 7.55 13.98 3.27
N ARG A 125 6.29 14.29 2.92
CA ARG A 125 5.12 13.49 3.27
C ARG A 125 4.95 12.24 2.40
N TYR A 126 5.58 12.19 1.23
CA TYR A 126 5.31 11.18 0.19
C TYR A 126 6.55 10.39 -0.23
N THR A 127 7.68 10.61 0.44
CA THR A 127 8.97 10.03 0.09
C THR A 127 9.78 9.67 1.32
N TRP A 128 10.61 8.65 1.20
CA TRP A 128 11.74 8.47 2.10
C TRP A 128 12.92 9.30 1.61
N HIS A 129 13.43 10.21 2.43
CA HIS A 129 14.66 10.92 2.13
C HIS A 129 15.88 10.03 2.41
N VAL A 130 16.65 9.76 1.36
CA VAL A 130 17.95 9.08 1.44
C VAL A 130 19.01 10.02 0.86
N PRO A 131 19.81 10.71 1.69
CA PRO A 131 20.75 11.74 1.22
C PRO A 131 22.02 11.20 0.58
N ARG A 132 22.33 9.91 0.76
CA ARG A 132 23.45 9.23 0.09
C ARG A 132 23.05 8.86 -1.34
N ALA A 133 23.94 9.08 -2.31
CA ALA A 133 23.72 8.64 -3.69
C ALA A 133 23.48 7.13 -3.77
N LEU A 134 22.46 6.71 -4.52
CA LEU A 134 22.10 5.30 -4.70
C LEU A 134 22.46 4.82 -6.11
N ASP A 135 23.05 3.63 -6.21
CA ASP A 135 23.17 2.91 -7.48
C ASP A 135 21.82 2.27 -7.84
N VAL A 136 20.99 3.03 -8.56
CA VAL A 136 19.67 2.55 -8.99
C VAL A 136 19.76 1.40 -9.99
N ARG A 137 20.87 1.27 -10.74
CA ARG A 137 21.06 0.13 -11.64
C ARG A 137 21.25 -1.16 -10.85
N ALA A 138 22.07 -1.13 -9.81
CA ALA A 138 22.24 -2.25 -8.86
C ALA A 138 20.91 -2.61 -8.19
N MET A 139 20.14 -1.61 -7.73
CA MET A 139 18.80 -1.82 -7.17
C MET A 139 17.85 -2.49 -8.16
N ARG A 140 17.87 -2.05 -9.44
CA ARG A 140 17.02 -2.61 -10.50
C ARG A 140 17.34 -4.06 -10.78
N THR A 141 18.63 -4.42 -10.83
CA THR A 141 19.08 -5.81 -10.95
C THR A 141 18.58 -6.66 -9.77
N ALA A 142 18.73 -6.16 -8.54
CA ALA A 142 18.29 -6.86 -7.35
C ALA A 142 16.76 -7.06 -7.29
N ALA A 143 15.99 -6.05 -7.71
CA ALA A 143 14.54 -6.09 -7.74
C ALA A 143 13.98 -7.13 -8.71
N ALA A 144 14.70 -7.45 -9.80
CA ALA A 144 14.29 -8.45 -10.79
C ALA A 144 14.23 -9.86 -10.20
N ALA A 145 15.08 -10.17 -9.20
CA ALA A 145 15.09 -11.47 -8.52
C ALA A 145 13.80 -11.78 -7.74
N LEU A 146 12.97 -10.76 -7.48
CA LEU A 146 11.72 -10.90 -6.74
C LEU A 146 10.56 -11.36 -7.62
N VAL A 147 10.68 -11.30 -8.94
CA VAL A 147 9.62 -11.70 -9.88
C VAL A 147 9.44 -13.21 -9.86
N GLY A 148 8.19 -13.67 -9.90
CA GLY A 148 7.83 -15.08 -9.82
C GLY A 148 7.15 -15.46 -8.51
N GLU A 149 7.06 -16.76 -8.26
CA GLU A 149 6.43 -17.33 -7.07
C GLU A 149 7.50 -17.76 -6.06
N HIS A 150 7.50 -17.13 -4.88
CA HIS A 150 8.54 -17.33 -3.87
C HIS A 150 7.96 -17.29 -2.46
N ASP A 151 8.68 -17.87 -1.51
CA ASP A 151 8.44 -17.69 -0.07
C ASP A 151 9.06 -16.37 0.39
N PHE A 152 8.22 -15.41 0.79
CA PHE A 152 8.64 -14.08 1.24
C PHE A 152 8.85 -13.97 2.76
N SER A 153 9.13 -15.07 3.45
CA SER A 153 9.42 -15.09 4.90
C SER A 153 10.57 -14.15 5.30
N ALA A 154 11.57 -13.96 4.44
CA ALA A 154 12.66 -13.02 4.70
C ALA A 154 12.21 -11.54 4.67
N PHE A 155 11.03 -11.25 4.12
CA PHE A 155 10.53 -9.89 3.93
C PHE A 155 9.25 -9.60 4.71
N ARG A 156 8.83 -10.43 5.67
CA ARG A 156 7.63 -10.14 6.48
C ARG A 156 7.96 -9.50 7.83
N ALA A 157 6.95 -8.88 8.44
CA ALA A 157 6.97 -8.55 9.86
C ALA A 157 6.95 -9.84 10.71
N ALA A 158 7.54 -9.79 11.91
CA ALA A 158 7.57 -10.94 12.82
C ALA A 158 6.16 -11.36 13.30
N ASP A 159 5.24 -10.40 13.40
CA ASP A 159 3.84 -10.56 13.82
C ASP A 159 2.89 -10.74 12.61
N CYS A 160 3.33 -11.44 11.58
CA CYS A 160 2.53 -11.69 10.38
C CYS A 160 1.70 -12.97 10.54
N ASP A 161 0.38 -12.83 10.70
CA ASP A 161 -0.59 -13.93 10.91
C ASP A 161 -0.98 -14.69 9.62
N SER A 162 -0.21 -14.56 8.53
CA SER A 162 -0.55 -15.19 7.25
C SER A 162 -0.16 -16.67 7.26
N GLU A 163 -1.12 -17.57 7.04
CA GLU A 163 -0.88 -19.03 6.99
C GLU A 163 0.10 -19.45 5.89
N SER A 164 0.07 -18.77 4.74
CA SER A 164 1.01 -18.97 3.65
C SER A 164 1.89 -17.74 3.46
N HIS A 165 3.20 -17.95 3.29
CA HIS A 165 4.17 -16.89 3.00
C HIS A 165 4.55 -16.81 1.53
N THR A 166 4.01 -17.73 0.72
CA THR A 166 4.24 -17.74 -0.72
C THR A 166 3.44 -16.63 -1.39
N ARG A 167 4.09 -15.81 -2.21
CA ARG A 167 3.43 -14.78 -3.03
C ARG A 167 3.95 -14.88 -4.45
N ARG A 168 3.09 -14.51 -5.39
CA ARG A 168 3.44 -14.40 -6.80
C ARG A 168 3.56 -12.93 -7.17
N VAL A 169 4.79 -12.48 -7.37
CA VAL A 169 5.11 -11.15 -7.87
C VAL A 169 5.08 -11.20 -9.39
N LEU A 170 4.22 -10.36 -9.98
CA LEU A 170 4.01 -10.22 -11.41
C LEU A 170 4.97 -9.19 -12.02
N HIS A 171 5.33 -8.16 -11.25
CA HIS A 171 6.25 -7.11 -11.66
C HIS A 171 6.99 -6.57 -10.45
N SER A 172 8.28 -6.27 -10.62
CA SER A 172 9.14 -5.63 -9.63
C SER A 172 10.22 -4.85 -10.37
N GLY A 173 10.24 -3.53 -10.24
CA GLY A 173 11.14 -2.68 -11.00
C GLY A 173 11.32 -1.28 -10.42
N LEU A 174 12.39 -0.60 -10.86
CA LEU A 174 12.72 0.76 -10.45
C LEU A 174 12.86 1.71 -11.64
N THR A 175 12.28 2.89 -11.48
CA THR A 175 12.48 4.04 -12.36
C THR A 175 13.15 5.17 -11.57
N GLU A 176 13.89 6.03 -12.27
CA GLU A 176 14.55 7.19 -11.67
C GLU A 176 14.38 8.43 -12.54
N THR A 177 14.24 9.56 -11.85
CA THR A 177 14.49 10.90 -12.37
C THR A 177 15.71 11.48 -11.64
N GLU A 178 16.07 12.73 -11.91
CA GLU A 178 17.19 13.41 -11.25
C GLU A 178 17.10 13.38 -9.71
N ASN A 179 15.90 13.42 -9.15
CA ASN A 179 15.64 13.64 -7.72
C ASN A 179 14.86 12.51 -7.04
N LEU A 180 14.18 11.66 -7.81
CA LEU A 180 13.26 10.64 -7.31
C LEU A 180 13.62 9.27 -7.87
N CYS A 181 13.76 8.30 -6.97
CA CYS A 181 13.79 6.89 -7.31
C CYS A 181 12.44 6.27 -6.90
N THR A 182 11.76 5.61 -7.84
CA THR A 182 10.44 4.98 -7.60
C THR A 182 10.54 3.48 -7.82
N TYR A 183 10.30 2.71 -6.77
CA TYR A 183 10.12 1.27 -6.84
C TYR A 183 8.64 0.94 -7.04
N ARG A 184 8.34 0.12 -8.04
CA ARG A 184 6.99 -0.35 -8.34
C ARG A 184 6.94 -1.87 -8.28
N VAL A 185 5.95 -2.39 -7.55
CA VAL A 185 5.74 -3.83 -7.40
C VAL A 185 4.27 -4.19 -7.55
N GLN A 186 4.02 -5.24 -8.32
CA GLN A 186 2.69 -5.83 -8.50
C GLN A 186 2.73 -7.31 -8.10
N ALA A 187 1.80 -7.73 -7.25
CA ALA A 187 1.68 -9.12 -6.82
C ALA A 187 0.22 -9.51 -6.60
N ASN A 188 -0.05 -10.81 -6.53
CA ASN A 188 -1.36 -11.34 -6.18
C ASN A 188 -1.81 -10.89 -4.77
N ALA A 189 -0.87 -10.92 -3.82
CA ALA A 189 -1.04 -10.43 -2.46
C ALA A 189 0.32 -10.03 -1.86
N PHE A 190 0.29 -9.35 -0.72
CA PHE A 190 1.49 -8.95 0.03
C PHE A 190 1.37 -9.39 1.49
N LEU A 191 2.51 -9.69 2.12
CA LEU A 191 2.60 -9.92 3.57
C LEU A 191 2.72 -8.58 4.31
N LYS A 192 2.46 -8.58 5.63
CA LYS A 192 2.66 -7.40 6.48
C LYS A 192 4.11 -6.92 6.39
N HIS A 193 4.29 -5.62 6.14
CA HIS A 193 5.56 -4.94 5.89
C HIS A 193 6.37 -5.43 4.66
N MET A 194 5.83 -6.31 3.82
CA MET A 194 6.55 -6.91 2.70
C MET A 194 7.25 -5.90 1.80
N VAL A 195 6.48 -4.95 1.27
CA VAL A 195 7.02 -3.94 0.35
C VAL A 195 8.08 -3.07 1.03
N ARG A 196 7.86 -2.68 2.28
CA ARG A 196 8.78 -1.83 3.05
C ARG A 196 10.09 -2.55 3.40
N ASN A 197 10.03 -3.85 3.69
CA ASN A 197 11.22 -4.66 3.94
C ASN A 197 12.01 -4.88 2.63
N ILE A 198 11.32 -5.13 1.52
CA ILE A 198 11.95 -5.21 0.19
C ILE A 198 12.68 -3.91 -0.13
N VAL A 199 11.99 -2.77 -0.02
CA VAL A 199 12.56 -1.45 -0.31
C VAL A 199 13.77 -1.16 0.57
N GLY A 200 13.71 -1.48 1.85
CA GLY A 200 14.84 -1.33 2.77
C GLY A 200 16.08 -2.10 2.32
N THR A 201 15.90 -3.36 1.90
CA THR A 201 16.99 -4.17 1.34
C THR A 201 17.49 -3.62 0.01
N LEU A 202 16.59 -3.15 -0.87
CA LEU A 202 17.00 -2.52 -2.13
C LEU A 202 17.81 -1.25 -1.87
N VAL A 203 17.44 -0.42 -0.90
CA VAL A 203 18.24 0.77 -0.53
C VAL A 203 19.61 0.38 0.02
N ALA A 204 19.71 -0.70 0.80
CA ALA A 204 21.02 -1.22 1.22
C ALA A 204 21.89 -1.67 0.03
N VAL A 205 21.28 -2.28 -1.01
CA VAL A 205 21.98 -2.56 -2.28
C VAL A 205 22.43 -1.27 -2.97
N GLY A 206 21.53 -0.30 -3.14
CA GLY A 206 21.85 0.97 -3.79
C GLY A 206 22.92 1.78 -3.04
N ALA A 207 23.00 1.62 -1.72
CA ALA A 207 24.02 2.24 -0.88
C ALA A 207 25.37 1.50 -0.89
N GLY A 208 25.48 0.36 -1.59
CA GLY A 208 26.68 -0.48 -1.65
C GLY A 208 26.91 -1.35 -0.42
N GLU A 209 25.94 -1.47 0.48
CA GLU A 209 26.03 -2.26 1.72
C GLU A 209 25.73 -3.74 1.47
N LEU A 210 24.98 -4.04 0.40
CA LEU A 210 24.69 -5.39 -0.08
C LEU A 210 24.99 -5.50 -1.58
N ALA A 211 25.49 -6.65 -2.00
CA ALA A 211 25.58 -6.97 -3.42
C ALA A 211 24.16 -7.20 -4.02
N PRO A 212 23.90 -6.86 -5.30
CA PRO A 212 22.60 -7.08 -5.93
C PRO A 212 22.09 -8.52 -5.82
N GLU A 213 22.99 -9.50 -5.93
CA GLU A 213 22.70 -10.93 -5.87
C GLU A 213 22.22 -11.36 -4.48
N ALA A 214 22.55 -10.60 -3.44
CA ALA A 214 22.17 -10.90 -2.06
C ALA A 214 20.64 -10.93 -1.89
N VAL A 215 19.87 -10.15 -2.66
CA VAL A 215 18.40 -10.16 -2.57
C VAL A 215 17.81 -11.53 -2.91
N GLY A 216 18.31 -12.18 -3.96
CA GLY A 216 17.89 -13.54 -4.31
C GLY A 216 18.30 -14.56 -3.24
N VAL A 217 19.50 -14.42 -2.66
CA VAL A 217 19.98 -15.28 -1.57
C VAL A 217 19.15 -15.10 -0.29
N ILE A 218 18.79 -13.86 0.05
CA ILE A 218 17.94 -13.55 1.21
C ILE A 218 16.54 -14.15 1.02
N LEU A 219 15.95 -13.99 -0.18
CA LEU A 219 14.66 -14.56 -0.53
C LEU A 219 14.66 -16.09 -0.38
N ALA A 220 15.67 -16.75 -0.95
CA ALA A 220 15.82 -18.21 -0.85
C ALA A 220 16.09 -18.68 0.59
N GLY A 221 16.85 -17.89 1.36
CA GLY A 221 17.25 -18.20 2.73
C GLY A 221 16.16 -17.98 3.78
N ARG A 222 15.07 -17.27 3.46
CA ARG A 222 13.87 -17.06 4.31
C ARG A 222 14.14 -16.39 5.66
N ASP A 223 15.34 -15.84 5.86
CA ASP A 223 15.80 -15.25 7.11
C ASP A 223 15.69 -13.72 7.06
N ARG A 224 14.76 -13.18 7.85
CA ARG A 224 14.50 -11.73 7.95
C ARG A 224 15.69 -10.95 8.50
N THR A 225 16.56 -11.55 9.30
CA THR A 225 17.72 -10.86 9.90
C THR A 225 18.77 -10.45 8.86
N ARG A 226 18.76 -11.14 7.71
CA ARG A 226 19.64 -10.85 6.58
C ARG A 226 19.11 -9.77 5.64
N ALA A 227 17.84 -9.37 5.80
CA ALA A 227 17.22 -8.30 5.03
C ALA A 227 17.48 -6.93 5.68
N GLY A 228 17.42 -5.87 4.86
CA GLY A 228 17.60 -4.50 5.32
C GLY A 228 16.57 -4.04 6.36
N ALA A 229 16.81 -2.86 6.92
CA ALA A 229 15.88 -2.21 7.83
C ALA A 229 14.52 -1.96 7.14
N THR A 230 13.42 -2.01 7.89
CA THR A 230 12.10 -1.72 7.31
C THR A 230 12.04 -0.26 6.86
N ALA A 231 11.74 -0.03 5.58
CA ALA A 231 11.59 1.33 5.07
C ALA A 231 10.44 2.08 5.77
N PRO A 232 10.55 3.41 5.94
CA PRO A 232 9.52 4.19 6.62
C PRO A 232 8.22 4.25 5.79
N PRO A 233 7.04 4.45 6.41
CA PRO A 233 5.75 4.27 5.73
C PRO A 233 5.41 5.35 4.70
N GLN A 234 5.86 6.59 4.89
CA GLN A 234 5.46 7.75 4.08
C GLN A 234 5.93 7.69 2.62
N GLY A 235 6.87 6.80 2.29
CA GLY A 235 7.25 6.56 0.89
C GLY A 235 6.29 5.62 0.16
N LEU A 236 5.47 4.84 0.89
CA LEU A 236 4.64 3.77 0.34
C LEU A 236 3.24 4.26 -0.04
N CYS A 237 2.79 3.88 -1.23
CA CYS A 237 1.45 4.15 -1.73
C CYS A 237 0.82 2.90 -2.38
N LEU A 238 -0.40 2.55 -1.98
CA LEU A 238 -1.24 1.60 -2.72
C LEU A 238 -1.82 2.29 -3.96
N VAL A 239 -1.33 1.93 -5.14
CA VAL A 239 -1.69 2.61 -6.39
C VAL A 239 -2.96 2.05 -6.99
N ALA A 240 -3.11 0.73 -7.01
CA ALA A 240 -4.24 0.08 -7.65
C ALA A 240 -4.53 -1.30 -7.06
N VAL A 241 -5.79 -1.70 -7.17
CA VAL A 241 -6.27 -3.05 -6.93
C VAL A 241 -7.01 -3.53 -8.17
N SER A 242 -6.62 -4.68 -8.69
CA SER A 242 -7.23 -5.30 -9.86
C SER A 242 -8.24 -6.37 -9.45
N TYR A 243 -9.29 -6.49 -10.24
CA TYR A 243 -10.35 -7.49 -10.15
C TYR A 243 -10.52 -8.13 -11.53
N GLU A 244 -11.23 -9.27 -11.60
CA GLU A 244 -11.66 -9.87 -12.87
C GLU A 244 -12.72 -9.04 -13.58
#